data_AF-A0A3C0BD19-F1
#
_entry.id   AF-A0A3C0BD19-F1
#
_cell.length_a   1.000
_cell.length_b   1.000
_cell.length_c   1.000
_cell.angle_alpha   90.00
_cell.angle_beta   90.00
_cell.angle_gamma   90.00
#
_symmetry.space_group_name_H-M   'P 1'
#
loop_
_entity.id
_entity.type
_entity.pdbx_description
1 polymer ?
#
loop_
_entity_poly.entity_id
_entity_poly.type
_entity_poly.pdbx_seq_one_letter_code
_entity_poly.pdbx_strand_id
1 'polypeptide(L)'
;MDLIRTIKSDVEPDDIALRGMDLLATHFAHARTLREQMLSGGDIPLIPGSSIKGSIRTAVLNHLLDQYQFTPFLRDEIFNRRNRIDDKMVIKKHLGTSTNNDLLRFLTVGDALFYFETWACNILSMNMVRDGVRMEKRLGNLVECIPDNVEAEIRININQRQLELNANKNYIRNNFDFLRSYNALFEVINSHTEKILKAEFLFWRDDKMEGLVVDYLEKLQTILDDIHNCKPGECVLRVGHGGGWLDMTGGWAKEKKYIPD
;
A
#
# COMPACT_ATOMS: atom_id res chain seq x y z
N MET A 1 19.16 -21.89 17.82
CA MET A 1 17.97 -22.36 18.55
C MET A 1 18.19 -22.16 20.05
N ASP A 2 18.26 -20.91 20.53
CA ASP A 2 18.48 -20.60 21.96
C ASP A 2 17.41 -19.63 22.50
N LEU A 3 16.18 -19.71 21.97
CA LEU A 3 15.08 -18.83 22.38
C LEU A 3 14.19 -19.44 23.47
N ILE A 4 14.35 -20.72 23.78
CA ILE A 4 13.56 -21.43 24.80
C ILE A 4 14.53 -22.05 25.81
N ARG A 5 14.40 -21.64 27.08
CA ARG A 5 15.07 -22.33 28.19
C ARG A 5 14.21 -23.53 28.55
N THR A 6 14.58 -24.71 28.06
CA THR A 6 13.82 -25.94 28.26
C THR A 6 13.85 -26.35 29.74
N ILE A 7 12.75 -26.12 30.48
CA ILE A 7 12.64 -26.44 31.92
C ILE A 7 12.37 -27.94 32.14
N LYS A 8 11.83 -28.62 31.13
CA LYS A 8 11.58 -30.07 31.13
C LYS A 8 12.02 -30.66 29.79
N SER A 9 12.82 -31.73 29.83
CA SER A 9 13.45 -32.33 28.65
C SER A 9 12.50 -33.01 27.65
N ASP A 10 11.21 -33.09 27.97
CA ASP A 10 10.16 -33.75 27.18
C ASP A 10 9.16 -32.78 26.53
N VAL A 11 9.38 -31.47 26.65
CA VAL A 11 8.52 -30.44 26.04
C VAL A 11 9.20 -29.89 24.80
N GLU A 12 8.59 -30.12 23.64
CA GLU A 12 9.00 -29.56 22.36
C GLU A 12 8.42 -28.14 22.18
N PRO A 13 9.03 -27.28 21.34
CA PRO A 13 8.51 -25.93 21.07
C PRO A 13 7.03 -25.95 20.63
N ASP A 14 6.62 -26.94 19.85
CA ASP A 14 5.26 -27.09 19.33
C ASP A 14 4.23 -27.40 20.43
N ASP A 15 4.66 -27.93 21.58
CA ASP A 15 3.76 -28.20 22.72
C ASP A 15 3.29 -26.93 23.43
N ILE A 16 3.99 -25.81 23.22
CA ILE A 16 3.73 -24.53 23.89
C ILE A 16 3.56 -23.35 22.92
N ALA A 17 3.89 -23.54 21.65
CA ALA A 17 3.73 -22.51 20.63
C ALA A 17 2.26 -22.36 20.25
N LEU A 18 1.81 -21.11 20.10
CA LEU A 18 0.49 -20.81 19.53
C LEU A 18 0.43 -21.20 18.04
N ARG A 19 1.56 -21.07 17.33
CA ARG A 19 1.72 -21.33 15.90
C ARG A 19 3.21 -21.44 15.52
N GLY A 20 3.50 -22.25 14.51
CA GLY A 20 4.80 -22.31 13.83
C GLY A 20 4.82 -21.43 12.58
N MET A 21 6.00 -20.99 12.16
CA MET A 21 6.21 -20.26 10.90
C MET A 21 7.65 -20.37 10.43
N ASP A 22 7.87 -20.27 9.12
CA ASP A 22 9.21 -20.28 8.53
C ASP A 22 9.97 -18.98 8.83
N LEU A 23 11.21 -19.12 9.29
CA LEU A 23 12.11 -18.00 9.56
C LEU A 23 13.05 -17.75 8.37
N LEU A 24 12.72 -16.76 7.55
CA LEU A 24 13.54 -16.35 6.40
C LEU A 24 14.53 -15.21 6.75
N ALA A 25 14.43 -14.65 7.95
CA ALA A 25 15.36 -13.64 8.42
C ALA A 25 16.78 -14.21 8.65
N THR A 26 17.80 -13.54 8.13
CA THR A 26 19.23 -13.94 8.30
C THR A 26 19.94 -13.20 9.44
N HIS A 27 19.39 -12.08 9.92
CA HIS A 27 20.00 -11.21 10.92
C HIS A 27 18.99 -10.75 11.99
N PHE A 28 18.49 -11.69 12.80
CA PHE A 28 17.42 -11.45 13.79
C PHE A 28 17.91 -11.56 15.25
N ALA A 29 19.21 -11.75 15.49
CA ALA A 29 19.77 -11.93 16.84
C ALA A 29 19.52 -10.73 17.80
N HIS A 30 19.18 -9.57 17.25
CA HIS A 30 18.82 -8.37 18.02
C HIS A 30 17.32 -8.04 17.97
N ALA A 31 16.51 -8.79 17.21
CA ALA A 31 15.08 -8.60 17.15
C ALA A 31 14.47 -9.05 18.48
N ARG A 32 13.82 -8.11 19.19
CA ARG A 32 13.17 -8.38 20.48
C ARG A 32 11.71 -8.77 20.35
N THR A 33 11.09 -8.46 19.22
CA THR A 33 9.65 -8.61 18.98
C THR A 33 9.40 -8.93 17.52
N LEU A 34 8.40 -9.77 17.26
CA LEU A 34 7.81 -9.99 15.95
C LEU A 34 6.61 -9.03 15.80
N ARG A 35 6.53 -8.30 14.69
CA ARG A 35 5.26 -7.65 14.30
C ARG A 35 4.42 -8.67 13.58
N GLU A 36 3.28 -9.00 14.18
CA GLU A 36 2.41 -10.05 13.67
C GLU A 36 1.59 -9.60 12.46
N GLN A 37 1.31 -10.56 11.58
CA GLN A 37 0.39 -10.41 10.47
C GLN A 37 -1.04 -10.34 11.01
N MET A 38 -1.91 -9.57 10.35
CA MET A 38 -3.32 -9.55 10.72
C MET A 38 -3.99 -10.89 10.38
N LEU A 39 -4.70 -11.46 11.34
CA LEU A 39 -5.43 -12.72 11.21
C LEU A 39 -6.94 -12.51 11.32
N SER A 40 -7.72 -13.46 10.79
CA SER A 40 -9.17 -13.53 10.98
C SER A 40 -9.52 -14.20 12.32
N GLY A 41 -10.82 -14.30 12.63
CA GLY A 41 -11.32 -15.02 13.82
C GLY A 41 -11.10 -16.55 13.84
N GLY A 42 -10.21 -17.06 12.99
CA GLY A 42 -9.78 -18.47 12.96
C GLY A 42 -8.29 -18.61 12.64
N ASP A 43 -7.48 -17.61 13.00
CA ASP A 43 -6.03 -17.56 12.79
C ASP A 43 -5.60 -17.65 11.31
N ILE A 44 -6.49 -17.26 10.38
CA ILE A 44 -6.20 -17.22 8.95
C ILE A 44 -5.61 -15.85 8.60
N PRO A 45 -4.38 -15.78 8.05
CA PRO A 45 -3.79 -14.54 7.58
C PRO A 45 -4.68 -13.82 6.58
N LEU A 46 -4.82 -12.50 6.75
CA LEU A 46 -5.68 -11.71 5.86
C LEU A 46 -5.11 -10.35 5.48
N ILE A 47 -5.51 -9.88 4.31
CA ILE A 47 -5.43 -8.46 3.95
C ILE A 47 -6.84 -7.89 4.08
N PRO A 48 -7.08 -6.89 4.96
CA PRO A 48 -8.41 -6.31 5.10
C PRO A 48 -8.85 -5.61 3.82
N GLY A 49 -10.12 -5.76 3.46
CA GLY A 49 -10.74 -5.05 2.33
C GLY A 49 -10.66 -3.54 2.50
N SER A 50 -10.61 -3.05 3.74
CA SER A 50 -10.34 -1.64 4.06
C SER A 50 -8.93 -1.19 3.67
N SER A 51 -7.91 -2.04 3.83
CA SER A 51 -6.54 -1.76 3.38
C SER A 51 -6.44 -1.75 1.86
N ILE A 52 -7.03 -2.74 1.19
CA ILE A 52 -7.10 -2.80 -0.28
C ILE A 52 -7.84 -1.56 -0.82
N LYS A 53 -9.01 -1.24 -0.25
CA LYS A 53 -9.79 -0.06 -0.62
C LYS A 53 -9.05 1.25 -0.31
N GLY A 54 -8.22 1.27 0.73
CA GLY A 54 -7.32 2.38 1.04
C GLY A 54 -6.31 2.63 -0.08
N SER A 55 -5.63 1.59 -0.56
CA SER A 55 -4.71 1.69 -1.70
C SER A 55 -5.41 2.12 -2.99
N ILE A 56 -6.61 1.57 -3.28
CA ILE A 56 -7.42 2.00 -4.42
C ILE A 56 -7.80 3.48 -4.28
N ARG A 57 -8.16 3.93 -3.08
CA ARG A 57 -8.48 5.35 -2.82
C ARG A 57 -7.30 6.26 -3.12
N THR A 58 -6.08 5.86 -2.73
CA THR A 58 -4.86 6.61 -3.05
C THR A 58 -4.65 6.73 -4.55
N ALA A 59 -4.79 5.63 -5.30
CA ALA A 59 -4.64 5.64 -6.76
C ALA A 59 -5.67 6.54 -7.44
N VAL A 60 -6.94 6.39 -7.08
CA VAL A 60 -8.04 7.20 -7.61
C VAL A 60 -7.86 8.68 -7.28
N LEU A 61 -7.47 9.03 -6.04
CA LEU A 61 -7.26 10.42 -5.67
C LEU A 61 -6.16 11.06 -6.51
N ASN A 62 -5.01 10.39 -6.65
CA ASN A 62 -3.90 10.91 -7.45
C ASN A 62 -4.28 11.04 -8.94
N HIS A 63 -5.05 10.09 -9.48
CA HIS A 63 -5.58 10.21 -10.84
C HIS A 63 -6.48 11.44 -11.00
N LEU A 64 -7.42 11.68 -10.09
CA LEU A 64 -8.29 12.86 -10.12
C LEU A 64 -7.48 14.17 -9.97
N LEU A 65 -6.46 14.18 -9.12
CA LEU A 65 -5.57 15.33 -8.97
C LEU A 65 -4.78 15.62 -10.26
N ASP A 66 -4.23 14.59 -10.90
CA ASP A 66 -3.46 14.76 -12.15
C ASP A 66 -4.35 15.23 -13.31
N GLN A 67 -5.61 14.79 -13.37
CA GLN A 67 -6.53 15.14 -14.44
C GLN A 67 -7.27 16.47 -14.25
N TYR A 68 -7.53 16.89 -13.01
CA TYR A 68 -8.47 17.99 -12.74
C TYR A 68 -7.94 19.11 -11.84
N GLN A 69 -6.74 18.97 -11.24
CA GLN A 69 -6.15 20.01 -10.39
C GLN A 69 -4.98 20.70 -11.12
N PHE A 70 -5.30 21.67 -11.98
CA PHE A 70 -4.31 22.41 -12.78
C PHE A 70 -3.66 23.60 -12.08
N THR A 71 -4.30 24.10 -11.02
CA THR A 71 -3.78 25.20 -10.20
C THR A 71 -3.38 24.69 -8.82
N PRO A 72 -2.47 25.37 -8.10
CA PRO A 72 -2.20 25.05 -6.71
C PRO A 72 -3.48 25.15 -5.86
N PHE A 73 -3.49 24.41 -4.74
CA PHE A 73 -4.52 24.59 -3.71
C PHE A 73 -4.31 25.90 -2.96
N LEU A 74 -5.39 26.45 -2.41
CA LEU A 74 -5.28 27.54 -1.46
C LEU A 74 -4.65 27.04 -0.15
N ARG A 75 -3.96 27.94 0.56
CA ARG A 75 -3.27 27.61 1.80
C ARG A 75 -4.19 27.01 2.86
N ASP A 76 -5.40 27.53 2.99
CA ASP A 76 -6.43 27.06 3.91
C ASP A 76 -7.11 25.76 3.48
N GLU A 77 -6.95 25.33 2.22
CA GLU A 77 -7.38 24.01 1.76
C GLU A 77 -6.42 22.91 2.21
N ILE A 78 -5.13 23.20 2.37
CA ILE A 78 -4.11 22.16 2.63
C ILE A 78 -3.37 22.30 3.95
N PHE A 79 -3.42 23.44 4.63
CA PHE A 79 -2.81 23.62 5.95
C PHE A 79 -3.85 23.75 7.05
N ASN A 80 -3.72 22.90 8.07
CA ASN A 80 -4.55 23.01 9.27
C ASN A 80 -4.10 24.18 10.17
N ARG A 81 -4.84 24.41 11.26
CA ARG A 81 -4.55 25.48 12.25
C ARG A 81 -3.17 25.40 12.90
N ARG A 82 -2.51 24.23 12.85
CA ARG A 82 -1.15 23.99 13.37
C ARG A 82 -0.09 24.12 12.27
N ASN A 83 -0.46 24.65 11.10
CA ASN A 83 0.40 24.79 9.94
C ASN A 83 0.99 23.46 9.44
N ARG A 84 0.25 22.35 9.61
CA ARG A 84 0.60 21.04 9.06
C ARG A 84 -0.28 20.74 7.86
N ILE A 85 0.29 20.02 6.90
CA ILE A 85 -0.44 19.55 5.72
C ILE A 85 -1.58 18.62 6.17
N ASP A 86 -2.76 18.84 5.60
CA ASP A 86 -4.02 18.14 5.85
C ASP A 86 -4.70 17.89 4.50
N ASP A 87 -5.09 16.65 4.22
CA ASP A 87 -5.71 16.23 2.97
C ASP A 87 -7.25 16.29 3.00
N LYS A 88 -7.84 16.70 4.13
CA LYS A 88 -9.29 16.69 4.34
C LYS A 88 -10.05 17.48 3.28
N MET A 89 -9.64 18.70 2.93
CA MET A 89 -10.35 19.49 1.92
C MET A 89 -10.08 18.98 0.51
N VAL A 90 -8.85 18.51 0.25
CA VAL A 90 -8.47 17.90 -1.04
C VAL A 90 -9.33 16.68 -1.34
N ILE A 91 -9.45 15.77 -0.38
CA ILE A 91 -10.33 14.60 -0.45
C ILE A 91 -11.78 15.03 -0.66
N LYS A 92 -12.26 16.02 0.11
CA LYS A 92 -13.64 16.49 -0.03
C LYS A 92 -13.95 17.07 -1.40
N LYS A 93 -12.99 17.78 -1.98
CA LYS A 93 -13.11 18.42 -3.30
C LYS A 93 -13.18 17.39 -4.42
N HIS A 94 -12.40 16.31 -4.34
CA HIS A 94 -12.24 15.35 -5.44
C HIS A 94 -13.04 14.05 -5.28
N LEU A 95 -13.15 13.54 -4.05
CA LEU A 95 -13.87 12.28 -3.78
C LEU A 95 -15.26 12.51 -3.19
N GLY A 96 -15.48 13.62 -2.48
CA GLY A 96 -16.81 13.98 -1.96
C GLY A 96 -16.82 14.40 -0.50
N THR A 97 -17.82 15.20 -0.12
CA THR A 97 -17.83 15.96 1.15
C THR A 97 -18.25 15.17 2.38
N SER A 98 -18.91 14.02 2.20
CA SER A 98 -19.47 13.17 3.25
C SER A 98 -19.53 11.72 2.79
N THR A 99 -19.80 10.77 3.69
CA THR A 99 -20.03 9.36 3.34
C THR A 99 -21.13 9.18 2.29
N ASN A 100 -22.13 10.07 2.28
CA ASN A 100 -23.23 10.05 1.30
C ASN A 100 -22.86 10.65 -0.05
N ASN A 101 -21.74 11.36 -0.15
CA ASN A 101 -21.29 11.98 -1.40
C ASN A 101 -19.92 11.45 -1.85
N ASP A 102 -19.30 10.55 -1.09
CA ASP A 102 -18.01 9.94 -1.44
C ASP A 102 -18.19 8.99 -2.64
N LEU A 103 -17.44 9.23 -3.72
CA LEU A 103 -17.45 8.40 -4.93
C LEU A 103 -17.19 6.92 -4.62
N LEU A 104 -16.27 6.64 -3.71
CA LEU A 104 -15.87 5.26 -3.38
C LEU A 104 -16.89 4.55 -2.50
N ARG A 105 -18.03 5.17 -2.15
CA ARG A 105 -19.16 4.45 -1.52
C ARG A 105 -19.79 3.42 -2.46
N PHE A 106 -19.65 3.61 -3.78
CA PHE A 106 -20.16 2.65 -4.76
C PHE A 106 -19.23 1.45 -4.97
N LEU A 107 -17.99 1.54 -4.48
CA LEU A 107 -17.02 0.44 -4.51
C LEU A 107 -17.03 -0.30 -3.17
N THR A 108 -17.30 -1.60 -3.21
CA THR A 108 -17.18 -2.50 -2.05
C THR A 108 -16.03 -3.45 -2.29
N VAL A 109 -15.20 -3.65 -1.27
CA VAL A 109 -14.04 -4.54 -1.30
C VAL A 109 -14.10 -5.43 -0.06
N GLY A 110 -14.09 -6.75 -0.28
CA GLY A 110 -14.02 -7.75 0.78
C GLY A 110 -12.60 -8.01 1.25
N ASP A 111 -12.47 -8.73 2.34
CA ASP A 111 -11.18 -9.18 2.86
C ASP A 111 -10.59 -10.30 1.98
N ALA A 112 -9.27 -10.35 1.88
CA ALA A 112 -8.52 -11.43 1.26
C ALA A 112 -8.04 -12.39 2.34
N LEU A 113 -8.47 -13.65 2.29
CA LEU A 113 -8.06 -14.69 3.25
C LEU A 113 -7.05 -15.63 2.62
N PHE A 114 -5.91 -15.84 3.28
CA PHE A 114 -4.81 -16.66 2.78
C PHE A 114 -4.69 -17.93 3.61
N TYR A 115 -4.98 -19.09 3.00
CA TYR A 115 -4.93 -20.39 3.67
C TYR A 115 -3.53 -21.01 3.59
N PHE A 116 -2.54 -20.28 4.09
CA PHE A 116 -1.13 -20.65 4.06
C PHE A 116 -0.44 -20.25 5.35
N GLU A 117 0.70 -20.87 5.62
CA GLU A 117 1.60 -20.45 6.69
C GLU A 117 2.29 -19.14 6.32
N THR A 118 2.43 -18.25 7.30
CA THR A 118 3.14 -16.98 7.14
C THR A 118 4.65 -17.15 7.24
N TRP A 119 5.39 -16.15 6.77
CA TRP A 119 6.84 -16.08 6.94
C TRP A 119 7.24 -15.03 7.95
N ALA A 120 8.28 -15.30 8.73
CA ALA A 120 8.98 -14.30 9.52
C ALA A 120 10.17 -13.74 8.73
N CYS A 121 10.05 -12.49 8.31
CA CYS A 121 11.00 -11.77 7.47
C CYS A 121 11.65 -10.59 8.21
N ASN A 122 12.87 -10.24 7.82
CA ASN A 122 13.49 -9.00 8.27
C ASN A 122 13.09 -7.84 7.35
N ILE A 123 12.58 -6.75 7.94
CA ILE A 123 12.49 -5.47 7.21
C ILE A 123 13.89 -4.86 7.13
N LEU A 124 14.34 -4.62 5.90
CA LEU A 124 15.56 -3.90 5.60
C LEU A 124 15.25 -2.43 5.34
N SER A 125 16.00 -1.52 5.97
CA SER A 125 15.87 -0.08 5.78
C SER A 125 17.11 0.50 5.11
N MET A 126 16.91 1.11 3.94
CA MET A 126 17.90 1.90 3.22
C MET A 126 17.62 3.39 3.48
N ASN A 127 18.65 4.13 3.87
CA ASN A 127 18.57 5.58 4.10
C ASN A 127 19.61 6.33 3.26
N MET A 128 19.21 7.48 2.73
CA MET A 128 20.16 8.45 2.18
C MET A 128 20.83 9.23 3.31
N VAL A 129 22.15 9.18 3.37
CA VAL A 129 22.99 9.98 4.25
C VAL A 129 23.92 10.87 3.41
N ARG A 130 24.67 11.77 4.06
CA ARG A 130 25.54 12.73 3.35
C ARG A 130 26.55 12.08 2.40
N ASP A 131 27.01 10.87 2.74
CA ASP A 131 28.05 10.14 2.01
C ASP A 131 27.48 9.03 1.10
N GLY A 132 26.17 9.07 0.79
CA GLY A 132 25.47 8.12 -0.08
C GLY A 132 24.41 7.29 0.65
N VAL A 133 24.08 6.11 0.11
CA VAL A 133 23.10 5.18 0.70
C VAL A 133 23.73 4.46 1.89
N ARG A 134 22.96 4.18 2.94
CA ARG A 134 23.39 3.33 4.06
C ARG A 134 22.26 2.42 4.53
N MET A 135 22.61 1.17 4.81
CA MET A 135 21.73 0.23 5.51
C MET A 135 21.65 0.56 7.00
N GLU A 136 20.44 0.78 7.50
CA GLU A 136 20.22 0.98 8.93
C GLU A 136 19.89 -0.34 9.61
N LYS A 137 20.94 -1.04 10.05
CA LYS A 137 20.84 -2.34 10.73
C LYS A 137 20.04 -2.26 12.04
N ARG A 138 19.95 -1.10 12.69
CA ARG A 138 19.19 -0.93 13.94
C ARG A 138 17.68 -0.80 13.74
N LEU A 139 17.23 -0.51 12.52
CA LEU A 139 15.81 -0.49 12.16
C LEU A 139 15.28 -1.87 11.72
N GLY A 140 16.16 -2.87 11.67
CA GLY A 140 15.79 -4.25 11.40
C GLY A 140 14.79 -4.76 12.42
N ASN A 141 13.54 -4.93 11.97
CA ASN A 141 12.47 -5.53 12.75
C ASN A 141 12.07 -6.83 12.08
N LEU A 142 11.77 -7.84 12.91
CA LEU A 142 11.15 -9.07 12.45
C LEU A 142 9.66 -8.79 12.23
N VAL A 143 9.16 -9.13 11.04
CA VAL A 143 7.78 -8.95 10.64
C VAL A 143 7.28 -10.24 10.04
N GLU A 144 6.11 -10.66 10.49
CA GLU A 144 5.36 -11.73 9.90
C GLU A 144 4.63 -11.20 8.66
N CYS A 145 4.72 -11.91 7.54
CA CYS A 145 4.07 -11.54 6.30
C CYS A 145 3.47 -12.74 5.59
N ILE A 146 2.51 -12.44 4.72
CA ILE A 146 2.01 -13.40 3.73
C ILE A 146 3.18 -13.72 2.76
N PRO A 147 3.43 -15.00 2.42
CA PRO A 147 4.45 -15.39 1.46
C PRO A 147 4.28 -14.74 0.08
N ASP A 148 5.33 -14.76 -0.74
CA ASP A 148 5.18 -14.41 -2.14
C ASP A 148 4.51 -15.54 -2.95
N ASN A 149 4.01 -15.20 -4.14
CA ASN A 149 3.42 -16.17 -5.09
C ASN A 149 2.24 -17.00 -4.54
N VAL A 150 1.54 -16.50 -3.52
CA VAL A 150 0.29 -17.10 -3.01
C VAL A 150 -0.93 -16.33 -3.51
N GLU A 151 -2.04 -17.06 -3.63
CA GLU A 151 -3.29 -16.53 -4.16
C GLU A 151 -4.38 -16.54 -3.09
N ALA A 152 -5.28 -15.56 -3.18
CA ALA A 152 -6.50 -15.49 -2.38
C ALA A 152 -7.62 -14.90 -3.24
N GLU A 153 -8.86 -15.34 -2.99
CA GLU A 153 -10.03 -14.76 -3.62
C GLU A 153 -10.50 -13.52 -2.87
N ILE A 154 -10.80 -12.45 -3.62
CA ILE A 154 -11.38 -11.23 -3.08
C ILE A 154 -12.66 -10.86 -3.81
N ARG A 155 -13.62 -10.30 -3.06
CA ARG A 155 -14.84 -9.75 -3.65
C ARG A 155 -14.68 -8.25 -3.88
N ILE A 156 -14.67 -7.85 -5.14
CA ILE A 156 -14.79 -6.44 -5.54
C ILE A 156 -16.14 -6.24 -6.23
N ASN A 157 -16.89 -5.22 -5.83
CA ASN A 157 -18.18 -4.90 -6.42
C ASN A 157 -18.36 -3.40 -6.61
N ILE A 158 -18.69 -3.00 -7.83
CA ILE A 158 -19.13 -1.64 -8.15
C ILE A 158 -20.66 -1.62 -8.26
N ASN A 159 -21.33 -0.82 -7.42
CA ASN A 159 -22.79 -0.66 -7.48
C ASN A 159 -23.20 0.29 -8.60
N GLN A 160 -23.15 -0.21 -9.83
CA GLN A 160 -23.40 0.55 -11.06
C GLN A 160 -24.80 1.19 -11.08
N ARG A 161 -25.82 0.44 -10.64
CA ARG A 161 -27.20 0.95 -10.54
C ARG A 161 -27.29 2.18 -9.65
N GLN A 162 -26.67 2.16 -8.47
CA GLN A 162 -26.70 3.31 -7.57
C GLN A 162 -25.84 4.46 -8.10
N LEU A 163 -24.70 4.16 -8.71
CA LEU A 163 -23.85 5.16 -9.35
C LEU A 163 -24.64 5.96 -10.40
N GLU A 164 -25.31 5.27 -11.32
CA GLU A 164 -26.12 5.89 -12.39
C GLU A 164 -27.32 6.68 -11.86
N LEU A 165 -28.04 6.13 -10.87
CA LEU A 165 -29.17 6.84 -10.25
C LEU A 165 -28.73 8.15 -9.58
N ASN A 166 -27.55 8.18 -8.95
CA ASN A 166 -27.03 9.38 -8.30
C ASN A 166 -26.42 10.37 -9.30
N ALA A 167 -25.80 9.87 -10.38
CA ALA A 167 -25.33 10.68 -11.49
C ALA A 167 -26.50 11.41 -12.18
N ASN A 168 -27.57 10.68 -12.53
CA ASN A 168 -28.75 11.25 -13.18
C ASN A 168 -29.49 12.28 -12.32
N LYS A 169 -29.37 12.18 -10.98
CA LYS A 169 -29.91 13.16 -10.02
C LYS A 169 -28.95 14.32 -9.71
N ASN A 170 -27.79 14.39 -10.37
CA ASN A 170 -26.74 15.38 -10.11
C ASN A 170 -26.24 15.41 -8.65
N TYR A 171 -26.31 14.27 -7.95
CA TYR A 171 -25.75 14.11 -6.60
C TYR A 171 -24.25 13.82 -6.61
N ILE A 172 -23.73 13.39 -7.75
CA ILE A 172 -22.30 13.23 -8.00
C ILE A 172 -21.86 14.35 -8.93
N ARG A 173 -20.94 15.20 -8.46
CA ARG A 173 -20.40 16.32 -9.25
C ARG A 173 -18.98 16.08 -9.76
N ASN A 174 -18.28 15.13 -9.15
CA ASN A 174 -16.91 14.75 -9.49
C ASN A 174 -16.90 13.78 -10.67
N ASN A 175 -15.79 13.72 -11.41
CA ASN A 175 -15.62 12.68 -12.43
C ASN A 175 -15.58 11.30 -11.76
N PHE A 176 -16.30 10.34 -12.34
CA PHE A 176 -16.42 8.97 -11.83
C PHE A 176 -16.19 7.92 -12.92
N ASP A 177 -15.53 8.27 -14.02
CA ASP A 177 -15.38 7.37 -15.17
C ASP A 177 -14.62 6.09 -14.82
N PHE A 178 -13.69 6.18 -13.86
CA PHE A 178 -12.97 5.04 -13.28
C PHE A 178 -13.88 4.03 -12.56
N LEU A 179 -15.13 4.39 -12.20
CA LEU A 179 -16.11 3.47 -11.61
C LEU A 179 -17.07 2.87 -12.65
N ARG A 180 -16.94 3.15 -13.95
CA ARG A 180 -17.87 2.59 -14.94
C ARG A 180 -17.62 1.11 -15.25
N SER A 181 -16.42 0.61 -14.99
CA SER A 181 -16.05 -0.79 -15.19
C SER A 181 -14.85 -1.16 -14.34
N TYR A 182 -14.63 -2.46 -14.13
CA TYR A 182 -13.42 -2.95 -13.47
C TYR A 182 -12.16 -2.59 -14.27
N ASN A 183 -12.20 -2.67 -15.60
CA ASN A 183 -11.09 -2.30 -16.46
C ASN A 183 -10.66 -0.85 -16.25
N ALA A 184 -11.63 0.09 -16.26
CA ALA A 184 -11.33 1.51 -16.04
C ALA A 184 -10.74 1.77 -14.65
N LEU A 185 -11.22 1.07 -13.61
CA LEU A 185 -10.66 1.17 -12.27
C LEU A 185 -9.22 0.64 -12.23
N PHE A 186 -8.98 -0.50 -12.87
CA PHE A 186 -7.70 -1.19 -12.85
C PHE A 186 -6.64 -0.48 -13.70
N GLU A 187 -7.05 0.18 -14.79
CA GLU A 187 -6.19 1.10 -15.54
C GLU A 187 -5.71 2.28 -14.68
N VAL A 188 -6.61 2.88 -13.88
CA VAL A 188 -6.25 3.94 -12.94
C VAL A 188 -5.26 3.44 -11.88
N ILE A 189 -5.48 2.23 -11.35
CA ILE A 189 -4.56 1.59 -10.40
C ILE A 189 -3.19 1.38 -11.04
N ASN A 190 -3.13 0.72 -12.20
CA ASN A 190 -1.87 0.42 -12.89
C ASN A 190 -1.09 1.70 -13.23
N SER A 191 -1.77 2.71 -13.78
CA SER A 191 -1.13 4.00 -14.11
C SER A 191 -0.54 4.67 -12.88
N HIS A 192 -1.24 4.63 -11.75
CA HIS A 192 -0.73 5.18 -10.50
C HIS A 192 0.46 4.39 -9.95
N THR A 193 0.34 3.06 -9.87
CA THR A 193 1.41 2.18 -9.36
C THR A 193 2.67 2.33 -10.23
N GLU A 194 2.52 2.35 -11.55
CA GLU A 194 3.62 2.53 -12.49
C GLU A 194 4.33 3.88 -12.30
N LYS A 195 3.57 4.98 -12.14
CA LYS A 195 4.12 6.32 -11.88
C LYS A 195 5.00 6.33 -10.64
N ILE A 196 4.55 5.69 -9.55
CA ILE A 196 5.31 5.61 -8.30
C ILE A 196 6.59 4.78 -8.49
N LEU A 197 6.47 3.58 -9.05
CA LEU A 197 7.62 2.68 -9.23
C LEU A 197 8.68 3.30 -10.15
N LYS A 198 8.27 3.98 -11.22
CA LYS A 198 9.19 4.74 -12.09
C LYS A 198 9.91 5.84 -11.34
N ALA A 199 9.20 6.62 -10.52
CA ALA A 199 9.81 7.68 -9.73
C ALA A 199 10.80 7.12 -8.71
N GLU A 200 10.49 5.97 -8.11
CA GLU A 200 11.36 5.28 -7.15
C GLU A 200 12.59 4.68 -7.84
N PHE A 201 12.41 4.00 -8.98
CA PHE A 201 13.50 3.49 -9.79
C PHE A 201 14.47 4.61 -10.21
N LEU A 202 13.93 5.72 -10.71
CA LEU A 202 14.73 6.90 -11.11
C LEU A 202 15.48 7.52 -9.93
N PHE A 203 14.91 7.46 -8.73
CA PHE A 203 15.56 7.98 -7.53
C PHE A 203 16.78 7.14 -7.15
N TRP A 204 16.69 5.80 -7.22
CA TRP A 204 17.74 4.89 -6.77
C TRP A 204 18.80 4.55 -7.83
N ARG A 205 18.49 4.68 -9.14
CA ARG A 205 19.38 4.21 -10.21
C ARG A 205 20.77 4.86 -10.25
N ASP A 206 20.89 6.10 -9.74
CA ASP A 206 22.13 6.88 -9.82
C ASP A 206 23.07 6.57 -8.63
N ASP A 207 22.58 5.84 -7.61
CA ASP A 207 23.35 5.44 -6.45
C ASP A 207 24.17 4.17 -6.70
N LYS A 208 25.49 4.29 -6.58
CA LYS A 208 26.48 3.24 -6.89
C LYS A 208 26.76 2.28 -5.74
N MET A 209 25.87 2.14 -4.76
CA MET A 209 26.05 1.16 -3.68
C MET A 209 25.77 -0.24 -4.21
N GLU A 210 26.85 -0.94 -4.57
CA GLU A 210 26.82 -2.27 -5.18
C GLU A 210 26.19 -3.34 -4.25
N GLY A 211 25.30 -4.16 -4.83
CA GLY A 211 24.59 -5.25 -4.16
C GLY A 211 23.11 -4.92 -3.92
N LEU A 212 22.75 -4.42 -2.74
CA LEU A 212 21.35 -4.32 -2.30
C LEU A 212 20.51 -3.33 -3.11
N VAL A 213 21.09 -2.23 -3.60
CA VAL A 213 20.38 -1.28 -4.47
C VAL A 213 20.08 -1.95 -5.82
N VAL A 214 21.00 -2.78 -6.32
CA VAL A 214 20.80 -3.56 -7.56
C VAL A 214 19.65 -4.56 -7.36
N ASP A 215 19.69 -5.36 -6.30
CA ASP A 215 18.61 -6.31 -5.98
C ASP A 215 17.24 -5.62 -5.83
N TYR A 216 17.24 -4.40 -5.25
CA TYR A 216 16.01 -3.61 -5.12
C TYR A 216 15.49 -3.11 -6.46
N LEU A 217 16.38 -2.56 -7.30
CA LEU A 217 16.04 -2.09 -8.65
C LEU A 217 15.53 -3.24 -9.54
N GLU A 218 16.11 -4.44 -9.43
CA GLU A 218 15.64 -5.64 -10.13
C GLU A 218 14.22 -6.03 -9.70
N LYS A 219 13.90 -5.95 -8.41
CA LYS A 219 12.54 -6.17 -7.90
C LYS A 219 11.56 -5.11 -8.42
N LEU A 220 11.93 -3.84 -8.42
CA LEU A 220 11.10 -2.77 -8.99
C LEU A 220 10.85 -3.00 -10.48
N GLN A 221 11.87 -3.42 -11.23
CA GLN A 221 11.75 -3.73 -12.65
C GLN A 221 10.79 -4.91 -12.88
N THR A 222 10.88 -5.97 -12.08
CA THR A 222 9.97 -7.12 -12.17
C THR A 222 8.51 -6.68 -12.01
N ILE A 223 8.22 -5.85 -11.00
CA ILE A 223 6.86 -5.34 -10.76
C ILE A 223 6.40 -4.41 -11.90
N LEU A 224 7.30 -3.61 -12.47
CA LEU A 224 6.99 -2.79 -13.65
C LEU A 224 6.63 -3.65 -14.87
N ASP A 225 7.38 -4.74 -15.08
CA ASP A 225 7.11 -5.69 -16.17
C ASP A 225 5.75 -6.38 -15.94
N ASP A 226 5.41 -6.76 -14.71
CA ASP A 226 4.09 -7.29 -14.35
C ASP A 226 2.96 -6.31 -14.69
N ILE A 227 3.16 -5.01 -14.43
CA ILE A 227 2.18 -3.96 -14.81
C ILE A 227 2.02 -3.89 -16.33
N HIS A 228 3.12 -3.95 -17.10
CA HIS A 228 3.08 -3.89 -18.56
C HIS A 228 2.46 -5.14 -19.20
N ASN A 229 2.53 -6.28 -18.49
CA ASN A 229 1.95 -7.54 -18.92
C ASN A 229 0.50 -7.74 -18.45
N CYS A 230 -0.04 -6.85 -17.59
CA CYS A 230 -1.44 -6.92 -17.15
C CYS A 230 -2.41 -6.89 -18.34
N LYS A 231 -3.34 -7.84 -18.37
CA LYS A 231 -4.44 -7.88 -19.34
C LYS A 231 -5.60 -6.98 -18.89
N PRO A 232 -6.58 -6.68 -19.77
CA PRO A 232 -7.81 -6.01 -19.35
C PRO A 232 -8.49 -6.77 -18.21
N GLY A 233 -8.69 -6.09 -17.07
CA GLY A 233 -9.24 -6.70 -15.87
C GLY A 233 -8.19 -7.24 -14.88
N GLU A 234 -6.90 -6.95 -15.09
CA GLU A 234 -5.82 -7.22 -14.14
C GLU A 234 -5.17 -5.90 -13.68
N CYS A 235 -4.68 -5.87 -12.44
CA CYS A 235 -3.88 -4.76 -11.94
C CYS A 235 -2.88 -5.16 -10.88
N VAL A 236 -1.82 -4.36 -10.76
CA VAL A 236 -0.85 -4.43 -9.66
C VAL A 236 -1.12 -3.30 -8.66
N LEU A 237 -1.37 -3.68 -7.41
CA LEU A 237 -1.71 -2.76 -6.34
C LEU A 237 -0.74 -2.92 -5.17
N ARG A 238 -0.12 -1.82 -4.74
CA ARG A 238 0.70 -1.78 -3.52
C ARG A 238 -0.20 -1.72 -2.29
N VAL A 239 -0.12 -2.72 -1.41
CA VAL A 239 -0.96 -2.81 -0.20
C VAL A 239 -0.08 -3.06 1.03
N GLY A 240 -0.51 -2.54 2.18
CA GLY A 240 0.05 -2.90 3.48
C GLY A 240 1.16 -1.98 3.98
N HIS A 241 1.91 -2.49 4.96
CA HIS A 241 2.96 -1.76 5.65
C HIS A 241 4.26 -1.72 4.81
N GLY A 242 5.01 -0.62 4.93
CA GLY A 242 6.37 -0.52 4.36
C GLY A 242 6.55 0.44 3.18
N GLY A 243 5.46 0.99 2.61
CA GLY A 243 5.52 1.97 1.52
C GLY A 243 5.95 3.40 1.89
N GLY A 244 6.09 3.70 3.19
CA GLY A 244 6.43 5.04 3.64
C GLY A 244 5.38 6.09 3.22
N TRP A 245 5.73 7.37 3.30
CA TRP A 245 4.77 8.47 3.16
C TRP A 245 4.29 8.70 1.72
N LEU A 246 5.09 8.37 0.71
CA LEU A 246 4.75 8.60 -0.70
C LEU A 246 3.65 7.66 -1.20
N ASP A 247 3.53 6.48 -0.59
CA ASP A 247 2.50 5.50 -0.93
C ASP A 247 1.20 5.70 -0.13
N MET A 248 1.19 6.64 0.82
CA MET A 248 -0.01 7.02 1.54
C MET A 248 -0.81 8.07 0.77
N THR A 249 -2.11 8.18 1.08
CA THR A 249 -3.05 9.13 0.46
C THR A 249 -2.54 10.58 0.45
N GLY A 250 -1.71 10.98 1.41
CA GLY A 250 -1.14 12.33 1.49
C GLY A 250 0.10 12.60 0.61
N GLY A 251 0.65 11.59 -0.06
CA GLY A 251 1.89 11.68 -0.83
C GLY A 251 1.86 12.71 -1.97
N TRP A 252 0.68 13.05 -2.49
CA TRP A 252 0.48 14.10 -3.51
C TRP A 252 1.11 15.43 -3.12
N ALA A 253 1.22 15.74 -1.82
CA ALA A 253 1.76 17.00 -1.34
C ALA A 253 3.27 17.18 -1.63
N LYS A 254 3.97 16.14 -2.11
CA LYS A 254 5.34 16.26 -2.64
C LYS A 254 5.39 17.05 -3.95
N GLU A 255 4.32 17.01 -4.74
CA GLU A 255 4.28 17.70 -6.02
C GLU A 255 4.05 19.19 -5.81
N LYS A 256 5.10 19.99 -6.05
CA LYS A 256 5.08 21.46 -5.88
C LYS A 256 3.93 22.14 -6.61
N LYS A 257 3.46 21.57 -7.73
CA LYS A 257 2.34 22.11 -8.52
C LYS A 257 1.02 22.22 -7.72
N TYR A 258 0.88 21.46 -6.64
CA TYR A 258 -0.30 21.49 -5.77
C TYR A 258 -0.15 22.40 -4.55
N ILE A 259 1.07 22.82 -4.22
CA ILE A 259 1.36 23.60 -3.02
C ILE A 259 1.42 25.09 -3.41
N PRO A 260 0.69 25.98 -2.70
CA PRO A 260 0.83 27.41 -2.92
C PRO A 260 2.23 27.88 -2.48
N ASP A 261 2.74 28.90 -3.15
CA ASP A 261 4.02 29.54 -2.82
C ASP A 261 4.07 30.07 -1.37
#